data_AF-A0A2X3JB76-F1
#
_entry.id   AF-A0A2X3JB76-F1
#
_cell.length_a   1.000
_cell.length_b   1.000
_cell.length_c   1.000
_cell.angle_alpha   90.00
_cell.angle_beta   90.00
_cell.angle_gamma   90.00
#
_symmetry.space_group_name_H-M   'P 1'
#
loop_
_entity.id
_entity.type
_entity.pdbx_description
1 polymer ?
#
loop_
_entity_poly.entity_id
_entity_poly.type
_entity_poly.pdbx_seq_one_letter_code
_entity_poly.pdbx_strand_id
1 'polypeptide(L)'
;MLLKKIMNISQIFRRLNPFRLVARRPREFGLLSGVVGVIALFSVLQILSTVSLSNILHETRQNVLESNQLHQQQVVMEKARTSLLMTSDLLNRAGVYFMQDKETGSVGSWNSLVDEADASLKVSQQNFAAWQQLHPAGSESLANSYQLFFGGLKEQLEGMQKKASIDAFFEVPIQAFQSDFNEQYARYQNRRRKANCSGQPYVCCTSLSQAQTLFINRVGYFAGGGDSRLAGRGPLGDSSFAESY
;
A
#
# COMPACT_ATOMS: atom_id res chain seq x y z
N MET A 1 -0.45 1.08 -39.47
CA MET A 1 0.92 0.64 -39.10
C MET A 1 1.73 1.84 -38.63
N LEU A 2 1.62 2.20 -37.35
CA LEU A 2 2.44 3.21 -36.68
C LEU A 2 3.23 2.48 -35.59
N LEU A 3 4.35 1.89 -35.96
CA LEU A 3 5.20 1.16 -35.03
C LEU A 3 6.63 1.69 -35.08
N LYS A 4 7.01 2.31 -33.96
CA LYS A 4 8.33 2.23 -33.32
C LYS A 4 9.53 2.57 -34.20
N LYS A 5 9.75 3.88 -34.35
CA LYS A 5 11.10 4.44 -34.44
C LYS A 5 11.78 4.31 -33.07
N ILE A 6 12.11 3.09 -32.66
CA ILE A 6 13.11 2.86 -31.61
C ILE A 6 14.46 3.09 -32.29
N MET A 7 14.88 4.36 -32.30
CA MET A 7 16.22 4.74 -32.72
C MET A 7 17.20 4.10 -31.72
N ASN A 8 18.02 3.21 -32.26
CA ASN A 8 18.90 2.31 -31.53
C ASN A 8 20.01 3.11 -30.83
N ILE A 9 19.78 3.53 -29.59
CA ILE A 9 20.71 4.29 -28.74
C ILE A 9 22.06 3.57 -28.61
N SER A 10 22.09 2.24 -28.76
CA SER A 10 23.32 1.43 -28.82
C SER A 10 24.24 1.81 -30.00
N GLN A 11 23.69 2.26 -31.13
CA GLN A 11 24.48 2.65 -32.29
C GLN A 11 25.13 4.04 -32.15
N ILE A 12 24.52 4.94 -31.37
CA ILE A 12 25.10 6.25 -31.03
C ILE A 12 26.29 6.04 -30.10
N PHE A 13 26.17 5.13 -29.12
CA PHE A 13 27.23 4.83 -28.16
C PHE A 13 28.45 4.14 -28.80
N ARG A 14 28.27 3.34 -29.87
CA ARG A 14 29.38 2.73 -30.62
C ARG A 14 30.15 3.71 -31.51
N ARG A 15 29.57 4.84 -31.90
CA ARG A 15 30.26 5.88 -32.71
C ARG A 15 30.97 6.93 -31.87
N LEU A 16 30.53 7.14 -30.64
CA LEU A 16 31.25 7.95 -29.64
C LEU A 16 31.98 7.01 -28.69
N ASN A 17 33.14 6.49 -29.10
CA ASN A 17 34.11 5.93 -28.17
C ASN A 17 34.94 7.09 -27.58
N PRO A 18 34.61 7.66 -26.40
CA PRO A 18 35.38 8.76 -25.80
C PRO A 18 36.84 8.37 -25.51
N PHE A 19 37.12 7.06 -25.45
CA PHE A 19 38.46 6.52 -25.22
C PHE A 19 39.43 6.66 -26.40
N ARG A 20 38.95 6.82 -27.65
CA ARG A 20 39.87 6.97 -28.80
C ARG A 20 40.47 8.37 -28.93
N LEU A 21 39.84 9.39 -28.36
CA LEU A 21 40.34 10.77 -28.38
C LEU A 21 41.38 11.05 -27.28
N VAL A 22 41.44 10.21 -26.24
CA VAL A 22 42.43 10.35 -25.14
C VAL A 22 43.78 9.71 -25.51
N ALA A 23 43.80 8.74 -26.43
CA ALA A 23 44.99 7.94 -26.74
C ALA A 23 45.99 8.57 -27.73
N ARG A 24 45.72 9.79 -28.25
CA ARG A 24 46.66 10.53 -29.11
C ARG A 24 46.81 11.98 -28.62
N ARG A 25 47.71 12.21 -27.65
CA ARG A 25 48.36 13.53 -27.50
C ARG A 25 49.83 13.39 -27.08
N PRO A 26 50.74 14.15 -27.70
CA PRO A 26 52.12 14.22 -27.26
C PRO A 26 52.19 14.85 -25.86
N ARG A 27 53.08 14.28 -25.03
CA ARG A 27 53.43 14.72 -23.69
C ARG A 27 54.03 16.12 -23.77
N GLU A 28 53.29 17.18 -23.42
CA GLU A 28 53.78 18.49 -22.92
C GLU A 28 52.62 19.32 -22.34
N PHE A 29 51.85 18.80 -21.37
CA PHE A 29 50.81 19.59 -20.67
C PHE A 29 50.51 19.02 -19.27
N GLY A 30 51.47 19.14 -18.34
CA GLY A 30 51.37 18.52 -17.00
C GLY A 30 50.19 19.02 -16.15
N LEU A 31 49.78 20.28 -16.31
CA LEU A 31 48.73 20.91 -15.51
C LEU A 31 47.34 20.78 -16.17
N LEU A 32 47.26 21.02 -17.48
CA LEU A 32 46.02 20.88 -18.26
C LEU A 32 45.54 19.42 -18.32
N SER A 33 46.43 18.43 -18.36
CA SER A 33 46.04 17.01 -18.30
C SER A 33 45.45 16.63 -16.94
N GLY A 34 45.97 17.19 -15.84
CA GLY A 34 45.42 16.98 -14.51
C GLY A 34 44.03 17.59 -14.34
N VAL A 35 43.85 18.83 -14.81
CA VAL A 35 42.56 19.54 -14.77
C VAL A 35 41.50 18.80 -15.59
N VAL A 36 41.82 18.35 -16.80
CA VAL A 36 40.88 17.54 -17.62
C VAL A 36 40.53 16.22 -16.94
N GLY A 37 41.49 15.58 -16.26
CA GLY A 37 41.26 14.34 -15.50
C GLY A 37 40.28 14.55 -14.34
N VAL A 38 40.44 15.61 -13.54
CA VAL A 38 39.54 15.93 -12.43
C VAL A 38 38.14 16.29 -12.94
N ILE A 39 38.03 17.07 -14.03
CA ILE A 39 36.74 17.42 -14.64
C ILE A 39 36.02 16.16 -15.17
N ALA A 40 36.75 15.25 -15.82
CA ALA A 40 36.17 13.99 -16.32
C ALA A 40 35.68 13.12 -15.16
N LEU A 41 36.48 12.96 -14.09
CA LEU A 41 36.10 12.21 -12.90
C LEU A 41 34.89 12.83 -12.21
N PHE A 42 34.90 14.15 -12.00
CA PHE A 42 33.79 14.91 -11.43
C PHE A 42 32.52 14.76 -12.26
N SER A 43 32.62 14.82 -13.59
CA SER A 43 31.46 14.64 -14.48
C SER A 43 30.88 13.23 -14.39
N VAL A 44 31.71 12.19 -14.28
CA VAL A 44 31.25 10.81 -14.08
C VAL A 44 30.53 10.67 -12.73
N LEU A 45 31.13 11.20 -11.66
CA LEU A 45 30.50 11.23 -10.32
C LEU A 45 29.16 11.98 -10.35
N GLN A 46 29.09 13.11 -11.06
CA GLN A 46 27.89 13.93 -11.17
C GLN A 46 26.78 13.20 -11.94
N ILE A 47 27.11 12.47 -13.00
CA ILE A 47 26.16 11.66 -13.77
C ILE A 47 25.65 10.49 -12.91
N LEU A 48 26.53 9.77 -12.21
CA LEU A 48 26.13 8.67 -11.31
C LEU A 48 25.20 9.16 -10.19
N SER A 49 25.48 10.32 -9.62
CA SER A 49 24.62 10.98 -8.62
C SER A 49 23.24 11.32 -9.20
N THR A 50 23.20 11.94 -10.38
CA THR A 50 21.97 12.35 -11.06
C THR A 50 21.11 11.15 -11.45
N VAL A 51 21.71 10.08 -11.99
CA VAL A 51 21.00 8.84 -12.37
C VAL A 51 20.45 8.13 -11.13
N SER A 52 21.23 8.03 -10.05
CA SER A 52 20.80 7.39 -8.80
C SER A 52 19.63 8.14 -8.16
N LEU A 53 19.72 9.48 -8.07
CA LEU A 53 18.64 10.31 -7.56
C LEU A 53 17.37 10.21 -8.43
N SER A 54 17.54 10.18 -9.76
CA SER A 54 16.41 10.06 -10.68
C SER A 54 15.70 8.70 -10.56
N ASN A 55 16.44 7.61 -10.33
CA ASN A 55 15.84 6.30 -10.06
C ASN A 55 15.08 6.28 -8.73
N ILE A 56 15.67 6.83 -7.67
CA ILE A 56 15.02 6.94 -6.35
C ILE A 56 13.74 7.76 -6.45
N LEU A 57 13.76 8.89 -7.16
CA LEU A 57 12.58 9.73 -7.35
C LEU A 57 11.51 9.07 -8.23
N HIS A 58 11.90 8.28 -9.24
CA HIS A 58 10.95 7.57 -10.10
C HIS A 58 10.21 6.47 -9.32
N GLU A 59 10.94 5.63 -8.59
CA GLU A 59 10.37 4.61 -7.71
C GLU A 59 9.53 5.23 -6.59
N THR A 60 10.01 6.32 -5.97
CA THR A 60 9.25 7.03 -4.94
C THR A 60 7.94 7.61 -5.49
N ARG A 61 7.96 8.21 -6.69
CA ARG A 61 6.73 8.73 -7.32
C ARG A 61 5.73 7.62 -7.62
N GLN A 62 6.17 6.49 -8.18
CA GLN A 62 5.30 5.35 -8.46
C GLN A 62 4.68 4.79 -7.17
N ASN A 63 5.50 4.58 -6.14
CA ASN A 63 5.04 4.10 -4.83
C ASN A 63 4.04 5.05 -4.17
N VAL A 64 4.24 6.38 -4.28
CA VAL A 64 3.32 7.38 -3.73
C VAL A 64 1.99 7.38 -4.49
N LEU A 65 2.01 7.25 -5.82
CA LEU A 65 0.79 7.18 -6.63
C LEU A 65 -0.03 5.92 -6.32
N GLU A 66 0.62 4.76 -6.24
CA GLU A 66 -0.03 3.50 -5.88
C GLU A 66 -0.56 3.54 -4.44
N SER A 67 0.22 4.05 -3.48
CA SER A 67 -0.21 4.21 -2.09
C SER A 67 -1.42 5.13 -1.97
N ASN A 68 -1.48 6.23 -2.73
CA ASN A 68 -2.63 7.14 -2.73
C ASN A 68 -3.88 6.45 -3.27
N GLN A 69 -3.77 5.65 -4.33
CA GLN A 69 -4.89 4.89 -4.88
C GLN A 69 -5.40 3.82 -3.90
N LEU A 70 -4.50 3.08 -3.25
CA LEU A 70 -4.86 2.08 -2.24
C LEU A 70 -5.56 2.74 -1.03
N HIS A 71 -5.04 3.88 -0.59
CA HIS A 71 -5.65 4.68 0.48
C HIS A 71 -7.05 5.17 0.09
N GLN A 72 -7.22 5.72 -1.11
CA GLN A 72 -8.51 6.15 -1.61
C GLN A 72 -9.52 4.98 -1.64
N GLN A 73 -9.11 3.81 -2.13
CA GLN A 73 -9.96 2.61 -2.10
C GLN A 73 -10.38 2.24 -0.68
N GLN A 74 -9.46 2.34 0.30
CA GLN A 74 -9.78 2.04 1.70
C GLN A 74 -10.77 3.05 2.29
N VAL A 75 -10.53 4.35 2.09
CA VAL A 75 -11.40 5.42 2.64
C VAL A 75 -12.81 5.34 2.06
N VAL A 76 -12.92 5.14 0.74
CA VAL A 76 -14.22 5.08 0.08
C VAL A 76 -15.00 3.82 0.52
N MET A 77 -14.32 2.67 0.63
CA MET A 77 -14.98 1.45 1.13
C MET A 77 -15.39 1.56 2.61
N GLU A 78 -14.57 2.19 3.45
CA GLU A 78 -14.93 2.43 4.85
C GLU A 78 -16.17 3.33 4.97
N LYS A 79 -16.29 4.37 4.14
CA LYS A 79 -17.51 5.20 4.07
C LYS A 79 -18.75 4.39 3.66
N ALA A 80 -18.61 3.50 2.68
CA ALA A 80 -19.69 2.60 2.28
C ALA A 80 -20.11 1.67 3.43
N ARG A 81 -19.13 1.10 4.15
CA ARG A 81 -19.32 0.23 5.31
C ARG A 81 -20.05 0.95 6.45
N THR A 82 -19.55 2.11 6.88
CA THR A 82 -20.09 2.81 8.06
C THR A 82 -21.52 3.27 7.84
N SER A 83 -21.84 3.81 6.66
CA SER A 83 -23.21 4.17 6.29
C SER A 83 -24.15 2.94 6.18
N LEU A 84 -23.64 1.80 5.70
CA LEU A 84 -24.44 0.56 5.68
C LEU A 84 -24.77 0.07 7.10
N LEU A 85 -23.79 0.11 8.00
CA LEU A 85 -23.98 -0.24 9.42
C LEU A 85 -24.92 0.74 10.13
N MET A 86 -24.82 2.03 9.82
CA MET A 86 -25.75 3.05 10.31
C MET A 86 -27.18 2.78 9.84
N THR A 87 -27.36 2.40 8.57
CA THR A 87 -28.67 1.98 8.04
C THR A 87 -29.23 0.82 8.85
N SER A 88 -28.42 -0.20 9.12
CA SER A 88 -28.83 -1.36 9.92
C SER A 88 -29.23 -0.99 11.36
N ASP A 89 -28.52 -0.07 12.00
CA ASP A 89 -28.86 0.41 13.34
C ASP A 89 -30.19 1.19 13.35
N LEU A 90 -30.33 2.13 12.41
CA LEU A 90 -31.53 2.94 12.26
C LEU A 90 -32.77 2.07 12.00
N LEU A 91 -32.65 1.08 11.11
CA LEU A 91 -33.73 0.13 10.82
C LEU A 91 -34.07 -0.76 12.03
N ASN A 92 -33.06 -1.20 12.78
CA ASN A 92 -33.30 -1.97 14.01
C ASN A 92 -34.09 -1.14 15.03
N ARG A 93 -33.67 0.11 15.25
CA ARG A 93 -34.37 1.05 16.15
C ARG A 93 -35.77 1.39 15.63
N ALA A 94 -35.93 1.63 14.33
CA ALA A 94 -37.23 1.86 13.71
C ALA A 94 -38.18 0.67 13.95
N GLY A 95 -37.69 -0.56 13.85
CA GLY A 95 -38.46 -1.77 14.15
C GLY A 95 -38.97 -1.81 15.59
N VAL A 96 -38.13 -1.44 16.56
CA VAL A 96 -38.53 -1.36 17.96
C VAL A 96 -39.63 -0.31 18.17
N TYR A 97 -39.45 0.91 17.64
CA TYR A 97 -40.45 1.97 17.77
C TYR A 97 -41.76 1.64 17.04
N PHE A 98 -41.67 0.98 15.89
CA PHE A 98 -42.84 0.51 15.15
C PHE A 98 -43.68 -0.46 15.99
N MET A 99 -43.03 -1.42 16.67
CA MET A 99 -43.72 -2.35 17.56
C MET A 99 -44.28 -1.64 18.80
N GLN A 100 -43.53 -0.70 19.37
CA GLN A 100 -44.01 0.07 20.52
C GLN A 100 -45.23 0.93 20.18
N ASP A 101 -45.23 1.59 19.03
CA ASP A 101 -46.36 2.41 18.54
C ASP A 101 -47.63 1.53 18.43
N LYS A 102 -47.51 0.30 17.91
CA LYS A 102 -48.62 -0.66 17.84
C LYS A 102 -49.19 -1.03 19.21
N GLU A 103 -48.34 -1.24 20.21
CA GLU A 103 -48.77 -1.62 21.57
C GLU A 103 -49.36 -0.45 22.37
N THR A 104 -48.86 0.77 22.14
CA THR A 104 -49.22 1.96 22.92
C THR A 104 -50.32 2.81 22.29
N GLY A 105 -50.63 2.59 21.01
CA GLY A 105 -51.53 3.45 20.22
C GLY A 105 -50.89 4.76 19.76
N SER A 106 -49.59 4.96 20.03
CA SER A 106 -48.78 6.03 19.43
C SER A 106 -48.57 5.77 17.93
N VAL A 107 -48.31 6.81 17.14
CA VAL A 107 -48.08 6.68 15.70
C VAL A 107 -46.91 7.54 15.22
N GLY A 108 -46.04 6.94 14.41
CA GLY A 108 -45.04 7.65 13.61
C GLY A 108 -43.70 7.87 14.29
N SER A 109 -43.44 7.28 15.46
CA SER A 109 -42.16 7.39 16.19
C SER A 109 -40.97 6.85 15.41
N TRP A 110 -41.23 5.94 14.46
CA TRP A 110 -40.23 5.26 13.63
C TRP A 110 -39.96 5.97 12.29
N ASN A 111 -40.80 6.93 11.87
CA ASN A 111 -40.75 7.52 10.53
C ASN A 111 -39.40 8.21 10.25
N SER A 112 -38.93 9.07 11.17
CA SER A 112 -37.68 9.79 11.00
C SER A 112 -36.45 8.86 10.92
N LEU A 113 -36.50 7.74 11.63
CA LEU A 113 -35.44 6.73 11.60
C LEU A 113 -35.41 6.01 10.25
N VAL A 114 -36.57 5.75 9.65
CA VAL A 114 -36.68 5.17 8.30
C VAL A 114 -36.22 6.16 7.23
N ASP A 115 -36.55 7.44 7.36
CA ASP A 115 -36.06 8.48 6.45
C ASP A 115 -34.53 8.62 6.52
N GLU A 116 -33.97 8.59 7.73
CA GLU A 116 -32.52 8.64 7.93
C GLU A 116 -31.84 7.35 7.45
N ALA A 117 -32.49 6.19 7.62
CA ALA A 117 -32.00 4.91 7.10
C ALA A 117 -31.95 4.91 5.57
N ASP A 118 -33.00 5.40 4.89
CA ASP A 118 -33.01 5.54 3.43
C ASP A 118 -31.89 6.45 2.93
N ALA A 119 -31.69 7.59 3.59
CA ALA A 119 -30.60 8.51 3.27
C ALA A 119 -29.21 7.84 3.44
N SER A 120 -29.00 7.14 4.56
CA SER A 120 -27.74 6.45 4.84
C SER A 120 -27.48 5.29 3.87
N LEU A 121 -28.53 4.55 3.49
CA LEU A 121 -28.44 3.46 2.51
C LEU A 121 -28.01 3.99 1.14
N LYS A 122 -28.57 5.12 0.70
CA LYS A 122 -28.16 5.82 -0.54
C LYS A 122 -26.70 6.27 -0.49
N VAL A 123 -26.26 6.84 0.63
CA VAL A 123 -24.84 7.23 0.83
C VAL A 123 -23.94 5.99 0.74
N SER A 124 -24.34 4.87 1.34
CA SER A 124 -23.59 3.62 1.24
C SER A 124 -23.44 3.16 -0.20
N GLN A 125 -24.54 3.12 -0.96
CA GLN A 125 -24.56 2.69 -2.34
C GLN A 125 -23.65 3.56 -3.23
N GLN A 126 -23.71 4.88 -3.05
CA GLN A 126 -22.88 5.83 -3.79
C GLN A 126 -21.38 5.59 -3.55
N ASN A 127 -20.98 5.45 -2.28
CA ASN A 127 -19.59 5.16 -1.93
C ASN A 127 -19.15 3.79 -2.44
N PHE A 128 -20.02 2.77 -2.36
CA PHE A 128 -19.69 1.44 -2.88
C PHE A 128 -19.52 1.43 -4.40
N ALA A 129 -20.40 2.12 -5.14
CA ALA A 129 -20.25 2.28 -6.59
C ALA A 129 -18.94 3.01 -6.95
N ALA A 130 -18.60 4.08 -6.21
CA ALA A 130 -17.32 4.77 -6.37
C ALA A 130 -16.13 3.86 -6.06
N TRP A 131 -16.23 3.00 -5.05
CA TRP A 131 -15.19 2.01 -4.74
C TRP A 131 -15.03 0.97 -5.85
N GLN A 132 -16.11 0.49 -6.46
CA GLN A 132 -16.05 -0.45 -7.58
C GLN A 132 -15.34 0.14 -8.81
N GLN A 133 -15.53 1.43 -9.08
CA GLN A 133 -14.84 2.14 -10.17
C GLN A 133 -13.32 2.22 -9.97
N LEU A 134 -12.82 2.02 -8.75
CA LEU A 134 -11.39 1.98 -8.46
C LEU A 134 -10.76 0.61 -8.77
N HIS A 135 -11.55 -0.36 -9.25
CA HIS A 135 -11.14 -1.72 -9.60
C HIS A 135 -10.25 -2.41 -8.53
N PRO A 136 -10.75 -2.55 -7.29
CA PRO A 136 -9.99 -3.14 -6.19
C PRO A 136 -9.71 -4.63 -6.45
N ALA A 137 -8.46 -5.05 -6.36
CA ALA A 137 -8.05 -6.44 -6.56
C ALA A 137 -8.53 -7.36 -5.41
N GLY A 138 -8.94 -8.59 -5.74
CA GLY A 138 -9.35 -9.60 -4.73
C GLY A 138 -10.60 -9.20 -3.93
N SER A 139 -11.46 -8.36 -4.51
CA SER A 139 -12.60 -7.71 -3.87
C SER A 139 -13.93 -8.44 -4.02
N GLU A 140 -13.99 -9.49 -4.85
CA GLU A 140 -15.25 -10.17 -5.22
C GLU A 140 -16.04 -10.67 -4.00
N SER A 141 -15.38 -11.32 -3.03
CA SER A 141 -16.07 -11.81 -1.84
C SER A 141 -16.64 -10.69 -0.97
N LEU A 142 -15.93 -9.56 -0.87
CA LEU A 142 -16.40 -8.36 -0.19
C LEU A 142 -17.54 -7.67 -0.94
N ALA A 143 -17.46 -7.64 -2.27
CA ALA A 143 -18.51 -7.06 -3.10
C ALA A 143 -19.81 -7.87 -3.00
N ASN A 144 -19.72 -9.19 -3.03
CA ASN A 144 -20.88 -10.08 -2.92
C ASN A 144 -21.55 -9.97 -1.54
N SER A 145 -20.77 -10.01 -0.46
CA SER A 145 -21.32 -9.88 0.89
C SER A 145 -21.93 -8.50 1.16
N TYR A 146 -21.34 -7.44 0.59
CA TYR A 146 -21.95 -6.11 0.59
C TYR A 146 -23.31 -6.11 -0.10
N GLN A 147 -23.44 -6.71 -1.29
CA GLN A 147 -24.70 -6.73 -2.04
C GLN A 147 -25.80 -7.51 -1.31
N LEU A 148 -25.48 -8.62 -0.66
CA LEU A 148 -26.44 -9.36 0.15
C LEU A 148 -26.92 -8.54 1.35
N PHE A 149 -25.99 -7.90 2.07
CA PHE A 149 -26.34 -7.08 3.22
C PHE A 149 -27.14 -5.84 2.81
N PHE A 150 -26.70 -5.13 1.75
CA PHE A 150 -27.43 -4.00 1.17
C PHE A 150 -28.82 -4.39 0.68
N GLY A 151 -28.94 -5.49 -0.05
CA GLY A 151 -30.21 -6.01 -0.55
C GLY A 151 -31.18 -6.30 0.58
N GLY A 152 -30.70 -6.98 1.63
CA GLY A 152 -31.52 -7.25 2.80
C GLY A 152 -32.00 -5.98 3.52
N LEU A 153 -31.12 -5.01 3.76
CA LEU A 153 -31.51 -3.75 4.40
C LEU A 153 -32.50 -2.95 3.54
N LYS A 154 -32.32 -2.99 2.22
CA LYS A 154 -33.25 -2.38 1.27
C LYS A 154 -34.63 -3.04 1.34
N GLU A 155 -34.70 -4.37 1.40
CA GLU A 155 -35.96 -5.10 1.55
C GLU A 155 -36.67 -4.76 2.86
N GLN A 156 -35.94 -4.69 3.98
CA GLN A 156 -36.49 -4.25 5.27
C GLN A 156 -37.04 -2.82 5.23
N LEU A 157 -36.26 -1.90 4.66
CA LEU A 157 -36.65 -0.49 4.50
C LEU A 157 -37.93 -0.37 3.65
N GLU A 158 -37.98 -1.06 2.51
CA GLU A 158 -39.17 -1.07 1.64
C GLU A 158 -40.37 -1.73 2.31
N GLY A 159 -40.16 -2.78 3.10
CA GLY A 159 -41.20 -3.46 3.88
C GLY A 159 -41.86 -2.52 4.89
N MET A 160 -41.07 -1.70 5.58
CA MET A 160 -41.57 -0.66 6.49
C MET A 160 -42.32 0.45 5.77
N GLN A 161 -41.76 0.99 4.69
CA GLN A 161 -42.35 2.12 3.95
C GLN A 161 -43.67 1.75 3.24
N LYS A 162 -43.74 0.56 2.62
CA LYS A 162 -44.85 0.21 1.71
C LYS A 162 -45.99 -0.56 2.38
N LYS A 163 -45.67 -1.41 3.35
CA LYS A 163 -46.64 -2.36 3.90
C LYS A 163 -47.00 -2.07 5.35
N ALA A 164 -46.20 -1.26 6.06
CA ALA A 164 -46.27 -1.15 7.53
C ALA A 164 -46.42 -2.54 8.18
N SER A 165 -45.81 -3.57 7.57
CA SER A 165 -45.92 -4.95 7.99
C SER A 165 -44.58 -5.36 8.58
N ILE A 166 -44.58 -5.73 9.86
CA ILE A 166 -43.37 -6.16 10.55
C ILE A 166 -42.90 -7.55 10.07
N ASP A 167 -43.78 -8.35 9.46
CA ASP A 167 -43.43 -9.69 8.99
C ASP A 167 -42.32 -9.66 7.94
N ALA A 168 -42.48 -8.81 6.92
CA ALA A 168 -41.47 -8.58 5.89
C ALA A 168 -40.14 -8.01 6.45
N PHE A 169 -40.18 -7.36 7.61
CA PHE A 169 -38.98 -6.86 8.28
C PHE A 169 -38.19 -8.00 8.94
N PHE A 170 -38.86 -9.03 9.46
CA PHE A 170 -38.20 -10.16 10.15
C PHE A 170 -37.89 -11.36 9.23
N GLU A 171 -38.44 -11.40 8.02
CA GLU A 171 -38.16 -12.46 7.04
C GLU A 171 -36.70 -12.47 6.55
N VAL A 172 -36.03 -11.32 6.61
CA VAL A 172 -34.67 -11.15 6.10
C VAL A 172 -33.63 -11.48 7.19
N PRO A 173 -32.68 -12.42 6.96
CA PRO A 173 -31.66 -12.79 7.94
C PRO A 173 -30.51 -11.77 8.01
N ILE A 174 -30.81 -10.52 8.33
CA ILE A 174 -29.85 -9.39 8.30
C ILE A 174 -28.60 -9.66 9.13
N GLN A 175 -28.75 -10.27 10.30
CA GLN A 175 -27.60 -10.56 11.17
C GLN A 175 -26.57 -11.47 10.49
N ALA A 176 -27.03 -12.45 9.71
CA ALA A 176 -26.15 -13.33 8.96
C ALA A 176 -25.42 -12.57 7.84
N PHE A 177 -26.14 -11.71 7.11
CA PHE A 177 -25.53 -10.89 6.05
C PHE A 177 -24.53 -9.87 6.60
N GLN A 178 -24.85 -9.21 7.72
CA GLN A 178 -23.94 -8.29 8.39
C GLN A 178 -22.68 -9.01 8.89
N SER A 179 -22.84 -10.22 9.45
CA SER A 179 -21.72 -11.04 9.93
C SER A 179 -20.79 -11.43 8.79
N ASP A 180 -21.32 -11.99 7.70
CA ASP A 180 -20.53 -12.35 6.51
C ASP A 180 -19.84 -11.10 5.92
N PHE A 181 -20.56 -9.99 5.76
CA PHE A 181 -19.96 -8.73 5.30
C PHE A 181 -18.78 -8.28 6.16
N ASN A 182 -18.93 -8.30 7.50
CA ASN A 182 -17.87 -7.95 8.43
C ASN A 182 -16.66 -8.87 8.31
N GLU A 183 -16.89 -10.18 8.16
CA GLU A 183 -15.83 -11.15 7.97
C GLU A 183 -15.09 -10.92 6.65
N GLN A 184 -15.80 -10.76 5.54
CA GLN A 184 -15.18 -10.49 4.24
C GLN A 184 -14.41 -9.16 4.25
N TYR A 185 -14.91 -8.14 4.94
CA TYR A 185 -14.22 -6.87 5.10
C TYR A 185 -12.91 -7.04 5.88
N ALA A 186 -12.93 -7.76 7.01
CA ALA A 186 -11.73 -8.07 7.78
C ALA A 186 -10.72 -8.87 6.96
N ARG A 187 -11.17 -9.88 6.21
CA ARG A 187 -10.33 -10.68 5.30
C ARG A 187 -9.72 -9.83 4.19
N TYR A 188 -10.48 -8.92 3.60
CA TYR A 188 -9.99 -7.98 2.59
C TYR A 188 -8.90 -7.07 3.16
N GLN A 189 -9.14 -6.44 4.31
CA GLN A 189 -8.16 -5.56 4.98
C GLN A 189 -6.88 -6.33 5.37
N ASN A 190 -7.02 -7.55 5.90
CA ASN A 190 -5.87 -8.39 6.26
C ASN A 190 -5.02 -8.78 5.04
N ARG A 191 -5.65 -9.12 3.91
CA ARG A 191 -4.93 -9.39 2.65
C ARG A 191 -4.13 -8.18 2.19
N ARG A 192 -4.70 -6.97 2.28
CA ARG A 192 -4.00 -5.73 1.91
C ARG A 192 -2.84 -5.41 2.84
N ARG A 193 -3.01 -5.57 4.16
CA ARG A 193 -1.92 -5.41 5.13
C ARG A 193 -0.77 -6.37 4.85
N LYS A 194 -1.09 -7.65 4.60
CA LYS A 194 -0.09 -8.67 4.23
C LYS A 194 0.60 -8.31 2.91
N ALA A 195 -0.14 -7.91 1.88
CA ALA A 195 0.41 -7.48 0.60
C ALA A 195 1.39 -6.30 0.74
N ASN A 196 1.02 -5.28 1.53
CA ASN A 196 1.90 -4.14 1.82
C ASN A 196 3.17 -4.57 2.57
N CYS A 197 3.07 -5.50 3.54
CA CYS A 197 4.25 -6.03 4.23
C CYS A 197 5.12 -6.92 3.33
N SER A 198 4.53 -7.73 2.45
CA SER A 198 5.26 -8.64 1.55
C SER A 198 5.84 -7.96 0.31
N GLY A 199 5.25 -6.85 -0.14
CA GLY A 199 5.75 -6.03 -1.25
C GLY A 199 6.85 -5.03 -0.82
N GLN A 200 7.02 -4.81 0.49
CA GLN A 200 8.09 -3.98 1.06
C GLN A 200 8.89 -4.67 2.19
N PRO A 201 9.58 -5.81 1.94
CA PRO A 201 10.56 -6.34 2.90
C PRO A 201 11.77 -5.41 3.09
N TYR A 202 12.04 -4.54 2.10
CA TYR A 202 13.31 -3.83 1.95
C TYR A 202 13.26 -2.33 2.20
N VAL A 203 12.23 -1.79 2.86
CA VAL A 203 12.14 -0.33 3.13
C VAL A 203 12.02 -0.04 4.63
N CYS A 204 11.37 -0.92 5.39
CA CYS A 204 11.20 -0.72 6.83
C CYS A 204 12.39 -1.28 7.66
N CYS A 205 13.02 -2.38 7.24
CA CYS A 205 14.10 -3.02 8.02
C CYS A 205 15.52 -2.81 7.47
N THR A 206 15.67 -2.50 6.19
CA THR A 206 17.00 -2.32 5.53
C THR A 206 17.53 -0.90 5.63
N SER A 207 16.70 0.13 5.79
CA SER A 207 17.18 1.51 5.98
C SER A 207 18.04 1.63 7.25
N LEU A 208 17.69 0.87 8.29
CA LEU A 208 18.48 0.77 9.52
C LEU A 208 19.70 -0.15 9.37
N SER A 209 19.55 -1.29 8.69
CA SER A 209 20.65 -2.26 8.49
C SER A 209 21.73 -1.76 7.52
N GLN A 210 21.34 -1.08 6.44
CA GLN A 210 22.24 -0.51 5.44
C GLN A 210 22.96 0.74 5.98
N ALA A 211 22.31 1.53 6.83
CA ALA A 211 22.97 2.58 7.62
C ALA A 211 23.99 1.99 8.60
N GLN A 212 23.63 0.95 9.35
CA GLN A 212 24.58 0.25 10.25
C GLN A 212 25.78 -0.35 9.50
N THR A 213 25.57 -0.96 8.34
CA THR A 213 26.64 -1.62 7.58
C THR A 213 27.61 -0.61 6.98
N LEU A 214 27.12 0.56 6.54
CA LEU A 214 27.97 1.65 6.06
C LEU A 214 28.75 2.35 7.19
N PHE A 215 28.16 2.47 8.38
CA PHE A 215 28.89 2.97 9.56
C PHE A 215 29.98 1.99 10.01
N ILE A 216 29.69 0.69 10.11
CA ILE A 216 30.66 -0.31 10.60
C ILE A 216 31.80 -0.53 9.59
N ASN A 217 31.53 -0.65 8.29
CA ASN A 217 32.60 -0.82 7.30
C ASN A 217 33.45 0.44 7.11
N ARG A 218 32.88 1.64 7.28
CA ARG A 218 33.62 2.90 7.08
C ARG A 218 34.39 3.37 8.32
N VAL A 219 33.91 3.04 9.53
CA VAL A 219 34.66 3.24 10.78
C VAL A 219 35.75 2.17 10.93
N GLY A 220 35.49 0.92 10.52
CA GLY A 220 36.49 -0.15 10.51
C GLY A 220 37.70 0.12 9.59
N TYR A 221 37.48 0.75 8.43
CA TYR A 221 38.57 1.08 7.50
C TYR A 221 39.39 2.31 7.92
N PHE A 222 38.91 3.12 8.87
CA PHE A 222 39.63 4.30 9.38
C PHE A 222 40.38 4.03 10.70
N ALA A 223 40.13 2.89 11.36
CA ALA A 223 40.80 2.51 12.61
C ALA A 223 41.93 1.47 12.43
N GLY A 224 42.18 0.98 11.21
CA GLY A 224 43.10 -0.14 10.93
C GLY A 224 44.45 0.24 10.29
N GLY A 225 44.95 1.46 10.50
CA GLY A 225 46.25 1.91 9.98
C GLY A 225 47.18 2.36 11.11
N GLY A 226 47.85 1.43 11.77
CA GLY A 226 48.71 1.76 12.90
C GLY A 226 49.48 0.59 13.50
N ASP A 227 50.49 0.15 12.77
CA ASP A 227 51.75 -0.44 13.24
C ASP A 227 51.84 -1.93 13.65
N SER A 228 52.96 -2.50 13.22
CA SER A 228 53.36 -3.90 13.32
C SER A 228 54.43 -4.07 14.40
N ARG A 229 54.50 -5.27 15.00
CA ARG A 229 55.53 -5.79 15.95
C ARG A 229 55.24 -5.37 17.40
N LEU A 230 55.11 -6.29 18.37
CA LEU A 230 56.09 -7.28 18.85
C LEU A 230 55.32 -8.47 19.47
N ALA A 231 55.52 -9.69 18.98
CA ALA A 231 56.37 -10.73 19.58
C ALA A 231 55.75 -11.46 20.79
N GLY A 232 55.49 -12.77 20.64
CA GLY A 232 55.37 -13.66 21.80
C GLY A 232 54.61 -14.98 21.65
N ARG A 233 55.22 -15.96 20.96
CA ARG A 233 55.27 -17.39 21.32
C ARG A 233 53.97 -18.19 21.59
N GLY A 234 53.62 -19.06 20.63
CA GLY A 234 53.59 -20.53 20.79
C GLY A 234 52.47 -21.23 21.58
N PRO A 235 52.20 -22.53 21.31
CA PRO A 235 50.85 -23.08 21.20
C PRO A 235 50.50 -24.19 22.21
N LEU A 236 49.24 -24.65 22.19
CA LEU A 236 48.70 -26.01 22.46
C LEU A 236 47.47 -26.01 23.37
N GLY A 237 46.44 -26.78 23.00
CA GLY A 237 45.38 -27.19 23.92
C GLY A 237 44.06 -27.56 23.25
N ASP A 238 43.97 -28.79 22.73
CA ASP A 238 42.72 -29.48 22.37
C ASP A 238 41.78 -29.66 23.58
N SER A 239 40.47 -29.56 23.34
CA SER A 239 39.38 -30.39 23.93
C SER A 239 38.03 -29.80 23.46
N SER A 240 37.29 -30.45 22.56
CA SER A 240 36.36 -31.57 22.77
C SER A 240 35.00 -31.16 23.40
N PHE A 241 33.93 -31.80 22.88
CA PHE A 241 32.52 -31.86 23.33
C PHE A 241 31.59 -30.69 22.91
N ALA A 242 30.54 -30.83 22.08
CA ALA A 242 29.40 -31.77 21.92
C ALA A 242 28.10 -31.34 22.65
N GLU A 243 26.97 -31.68 22.00
CA GLU A 243 25.53 -31.56 22.37
C GLU A 243 24.85 -30.18 22.17
N SER A 244 23.89 -30.02 21.25
CA SER A 244 22.51 -30.57 21.16
C SER A 244 21.63 -30.24 22.37
N TYR A 245 20.80 -29.20 22.22
CA TYR A 245 19.33 -29.23 22.28
C TYR A 245 18.78 -27.95 21.64
#